data_AF-A0A9P7MS14-F1
#
_entry.id   AF-A0A9P7MS14-F1
#
_cell.length_a   1.000
_cell.length_b   1.000
_cell.length_c   1.000
_cell.angle_alpha   90.00
_cell.angle_beta   90.00
_cell.angle_gamma   90.00
#
_symmetry.space_group_name_H-M   'P 1'
#
loop_
_entity.id
_entity.type
_entity.pdbx_description
1 polymer ?
#
loop_
_entity_poly.entity_id
_entity_poly.type
_entity_poly.pdbx_seq_one_letter_code
_entity_poly.pdbx_strand_id
1 'polypeptide(L)'
;MAIMSCFPEIDVRVCISGRPATEYPSPDQRDDNGNMRSGAGHGAVHTHECYIESKSGQDYTVDISVTPELRLPPTKSLLMDLSVDGQKCHGAATTLKSRKGVPKPFRYSFIGPWRASSSPGYMIQDKLTFSPVSTVEETSKTKLGRDSKIVANLGIIKVEVFLGTMLQAKPWTRPSQRSRHEALTIAEKAMKGKELSHGTTYSRGETRFKSWSRSACDRELLAVYKFHYRSHDALRREMILPPRDPAVSDEVSAMTEDEARSLAEQYLRLKREPQVKSEDKKPLISKRTIDLTEDDGAQGSGCGRVKRPKAIDDGCDFIDLT
;
A
#
# COMPACT_ATOMS: atom_id res chain seq x y z
N MET A 1 -1.97 3.52 6.60
CA MET A 1 -0.89 4.40 6.12
C MET A 1 0.39 3.60 6.20
N ALA A 2 0.96 3.27 5.05
CA ALA A 2 2.11 2.38 4.95
C ALA A 2 3.41 3.17 5.11
N ILE A 3 3.89 3.28 6.35
CA ILE A 3 5.23 3.77 6.65
C ILE A 3 6.08 2.57 7.02
N MET A 4 7.23 2.46 6.38
CA MET A 4 8.19 1.41 6.68
C MET A 4 9.17 1.92 7.73
N SER A 5 9.30 1.19 8.85
CA SER A 5 10.09 1.63 10.02
C SER A 5 11.56 1.95 9.69
N CYS A 6 12.13 1.27 8.69
CA CYS A 6 13.52 1.47 8.27
C CYS A 6 13.72 2.68 7.34
N PHE A 7 12.64 3.20 6.75
CA PHE A 7 12.66 4.38 5.89
C PHE A 7 11.43 5.26 6.19
N PRO A 8 11.34 5.86 7.40
CA PRO A 8 10.19 6.65 7.82
C PRO A 8 9.96 7.89 6.95
N GLU A 9 10.98 8.33 6.21
CA GLU A 9 10.92 9.46 5.29
C GLU A 9 10.19 9.14 3.99
N ILE A 10 9.95 7.84 3.67
CA ILE A 10 9.26 7.39 2.46
C ILE A 10 7.89 6.85 2.84
N ASP A 11 6.86 7.53 2.33
CA ASP A 11 5.47 7.18 2.54
C ASP A 11 4.81 6.87 1.20
N VAL A 12 4.14 5.71 1.15
CA VAL A 12 3.44 5.23 -0.04
C VAL A 12 1.99 4.95 0.35
N ARG A 13 1.04 5.48 -0.43
CA ARG A 13 -0.39 5.35 -0.15
C ARG A 13 -1.15 5.02 -1.42
N VAL A 14 -2.18 4.19 -1.28
CA VAL A 14 -3.18 4.01 -2.33
C VAL A 14 -4.35 4.95 -2.04
N CYS A 15 -4.73 5.78 -3.01
CA CYS A 15 -5.82 6.73 -2.87
C CYS A 15 -6.98 6.32 -3.79
N ILE A 16 -8.12 5.94 -3.22
CA ILE A 16 -9.31 5.52 -3.96
C ILE A 16 -10.26 6.71 -4.01
N SER A 17 -10.65 7.15 -5.21
CA SER A 17 -11.48 8.36 -5.40
C SER A 17 -10.93 9.60 -4.67
N GLY A 18 -9.60 9.75 -4.65
CA GLY A 18 -8.90 10.89 -4.03
C GLY A 18 -8.78 10.83 -2.51
N ARG A 19 -9.21 9.74 -1.85
CA ARG A 19 -9.05 9.54 -0.41
C ARG A 19 -8.09 8.38 -0.12
N PRO A 20 -7.20 8.48 0.88
CA PRO A 20 -6.37 7.35 1.29
C PRO A 20 -7.23 6.13 1.62
N ALA A 21 -6.85 4.97 1.08
CA ALA A 21 -7.52 3.71 1.36
C ALA A 21 -7.28 3.28 2.81
N THR A 22 -8.27 2.61 3.40
CA THR A 22 -8.10 1.95 4.69
C THR A 22 -7.17 0.76 4.51
N GLU A 23 -6.10 0.73 5.30
CA GLU A 23 -5.11 -0.35 5.27
C GLU A 23 -5.31 -1.29 6.45
N TYR A 24 -5.22 -2.58 6.19
CA TYR A 24 -5.32 -3.66 7.17
C TYR A 24 -4.01 -4.45 7.18
N PRO A 25 -3.46 -4.80 8.36
CA PRO A 25 -2.20 -5.54 8.43
C PRO A 25 -2.35 -6.95 7.85
N SER A 26 -1.28 -7.47 7.25
CA SER A 26 -1.24 -8.87 6.79
C SER A 26 -1.16 -9.83 8.00
N PRO A 27 -1.87 -10.97 8.01
CA PRO A 27 -1.79 -11.96 9.08
C PRO A 27 -0.37 -12.54 9.21
N ASP A 28 0.35 -12.69 8.10
CA ASP A 28 1.74 -13.20 8.08
C ASP A 28 2.76 -12.24 8.71
N GLN A 29 2.38 -10.98 8.91
CA GLN A 29 3.21 -10.00 9.61
C GLN A 29 3.09 -10.11 11.13
N ARG A 30 2.24 -10.97 11.67
CA ARG A 30 2.11 -11.16 13.12
C ARG A 30 2.85 -12.43 13.55
N ASP A 31 3.61 -12.36 14.64
CA ASP A 31 4.09 -13.56 15.32
C ASP A 31 2.98 -14.21 16.14
N ASP A 32 3.25 -15.39 16.72
CA ASP A 32 2.28 -16.16 17.52
C ASP A 32 1.80 -15.38 18.76
N ASN A 33 2.51 -14.31 19.14
CA ASN A 33 2.17 -13.38 20.21
C ASN A 33 1.46 -12.11 19.73
N GLY A 34 1.15 -12.00 18.43
CA GLY A 34 0.47 -10.85 17.83
C GLY A 34 1.36 -9.62 17.55
N ASN A 35 2.67 -9.72 17.77
CA ASN A 35 3.61 -8.64 17.48
C ASN A 35 4.00 -8.62 16.00
N MET A 36 4.30 -7.43 15.46
CA MET A 36 4.78 -7.30 14.08
C MET A 36 6.15 -7.98 13.91
N ARG A 37 6.21 -9.02 13.10
CA ARG A 37 7.47 -9.61 12.61
C ARG A 37 8.20 -8.54 11.80
N SER A 38 9.32 -8.04 12.34
CA SER A 38 10.24 -7.21 11.58
C SER A 38 10.85 -8.10 10.49
N GLY A 39 10.50 -7.87 9.22
CA GLY A 39 10.88 -8.70 8.06
C GLY A 39 12.36 -8.66 7.67
N ALA A 40 13.27 -8.64 8.65
CA ALA A 40 14.71 -8.62 8.44
C ALA A 40 15.28 -10.05 8.50
N GLY A 41 15.09 -10.82 7.42
CA GLY A 41 15.99 -11.93 7.10
C GLY A 41 17.35 -11.39 6.63
N HIS A 42 18.43 -12.13 6.81
CA HIS A 42 19.79 -11.65 6.52
C HIS A 42 19.96 -11.05 5.11
N GLY A 43 20.39 -9.79 5.02
CA GLY A 43 20.55 -9.04 3.75
C GLY A 43 19.26 -8.46 3.16
N ALA A 44 18.15 -8.49 3.91
CA ALA A 44 16.77 -8.28 3.44
C ALA A 44 16.45 -6.89 2.88
N VAL A 45 15.94 -6.89 1.65
CA VAL A 45 15.06 -5.85 1.14
C VAL A 45 13.86 -5.69 2.08
N HIS A 46 13.65 -4.48 2.59
CA HIS A 46 12.54 -4.23 3.48
C HIS A 46 11.22 -4.25 2.72
N THR A 47 10.27 -5.06 3.21
CA THR A 47 8.96 -5.20 2.58
C THR A 47 7.86 -4.78 3.54
N HIS A 48 7.02 -3.85 3.12
CA HIS A 48 5.76 -3.51 3.75
C HIS A 48 4.61 -4.16 2.98
N GLU A 49 3.76 -4.93 3.66
CA GLU A 49 2.66 -5.66 3.05
C GLU A 49 1.38 -5.45 3.85
N CYS A 50 0.34 -4.94 3.19
CA CYS A 50 -0.97 -4.72 3.80
C CYS A 50 -2.09 -5.00 2.81
N TYR A 51 -3.31 -5.06 3.34
CA TYR A 51 -4.54 -5.21 2.59
C TYR A 51 -5.28 -3.89 2.51
N ILE A 52 -5.99 -3.65 1.41
CA ILE A 52 -6.89 -2.50 1.26
C ILE A 52 -8.24 -2.97 0.73
N GLU A 53 -9.31 -2.32 1.20
CA GLU A 53 -10.63 -2.51 0.63
C GLU A 53 -10.73 -1.76 -0.71
N SER A 54 -11.37 -2.40 -1.69
CA SER A 54 -11.54 -1.86 -3.03
C SER A 54 -12.83 -2.37 -3.66
N LYS A 55 -13.42 -1.59 -4.57
CA LYS A 55 -14.64 -1.96 -5.29
C LYS A 55 -14.46 -1.72 -6.78
N SER A 56 -15.01 -2.61 -7.59
CA SER A 56 -15.06 -2.48 -9.05
C SER A 56 -15.66 -1.14 -9.48
N GLY A 57 -15.11 -0.58 -10.55
CA GLY A 57 -15.50 0.70 -11.13
C GLY A 57 -14.86 1.93 -10.48
N GLN A 58 -14.11 1.77 -9.38
CA GLN A 58 -13.46 2.89 -8.72
C GLN A 58 -12.08 3.19 -9.32
N ASP A 59 -11.86 4.45 -9.64
CA ASP A 59 -10.54 4.98 -9.98
C ASP A 59 -9.68 5.12 -8.72
N TYR A 60 -8.38 4.86 -8.88
CA TYR A 60 -7.42 5.01 -7.80
C TYR A 60 -6.06 5.54 -8.30
N THR A 61 -5.28 6.10 -7.39
CA THR A 61 -3.89 6.50 -7.61
C THR A 61 -2.98 5.85 -6.57
N VAL A 62 -1.68 5.80 -6.87
CA VAL A 62 -0.67 5.44 -5.88
C VAL A 62 0.19 6.67 -5.64
N ASP A 63 0.11 7.24 -4.45
CA ASP A 63 0.81 8.45 -4.07
C ASP A 63 2.07 8.08 -3.29
N ILE A 64 3.18 8.70 -3.66
CA ILE A 64 4.45 8.61 -2.95
C ILE A 64 4.83 9.99 -2.47
N SER A 65 5.20 10.08 -1.20
CA SER A 65 5.81 11.26 -0.62
C SER A 65 7.14 10.92 0.04
N VAL A 66 8.12 11.80 -0.15
CA VAL A 66 9.44 11.67 0.44
C VAL A 66 9.78 12.99 1.13
N THR A 67 10.10 12.90 2.41
CA THR A 67 10.43 14.07 3.22
C THR A 67 11.87 14.53 2.96
N PRO A 68 12.19 15.83 3.17
CA PRO A 68 13.51 16.37 2.86
C PRO A 68 14.63 15.86 3.78
N GLU A 69 14.29 15.18 4.88
CA GLU A 69 15.23 14.56 5.82
C GLU A 69 15.96 13.37 5.19
N LEU A 70 15.38 12.72 4.18
CA LEU A 70 16.04 11.61 3.49
C LEU A 70 17.27 12.08 2.73
N ARG A 71 18.46 11.68 3.21
CA ARG A 71 19.73 12.03 2.59
C ARG A 71 20.17 10.95 1.61
N LEU A 72 20.23 11.31 0.33
CA LEU A 72 20.79 10.45 -0.72
C LEU A 72 22.28 10.77 -0.95
N PRO A 73 23.10 9.75 -1.31
CA PRO A 73 24.44 9.99 -1.82
C PRO A 73 24.43 10.97 -3.01
N PRO A 74 25.44 11.84 -3.19
CA PRO A 74 25.42 12.89 -4.20
C PRO A 74 25.20 12.42 -5.65
N THR A 75 25.68 11.22 -5.98
CA THR A 75 25.59 10.61 -7.31
C THR A 75 24.32 9.79 -7.53
N LYS A 76 23.54 9.56 -6.47
CA LYS A 76 22.39 8.67 -6.47
C LYS A 76 21.08 9.42 -6.47
N SER A 77 20.06 8.75 -6.97
CA SER A 77 18.68 9.20 -7.06
C SER A 77 17.77 8.11 -6.54
N LEU A 78 16.63 8.51 -6.01
CA LEU A 78 15.56 7.60 -5.66
C LEU A 78 14.74 7.28 -6.91
N LEU A 79 14.56 6.01 -7.20
CA LEU A 79 13.76 5.50 -8.32
C LEU A 79 12.57 4.74 -7.75
N MET A 80 11.39 4.92 -8.32
CA MET A 80 10.18 4.26 -7.88
C MET A 80 9.53 3.60 -9.08
N ASP A 81 9.36 2.28 -9.04
CA ASP A 81 8.65 1.52 -10.08
C ASP A 81 7.31 1.05 -9.52
N LEU A 82 6.23 1.36 -10.24
CA LEU A 82 4.89 0.83 -9.96
C LEU A 82 4.61 -0.37 -10.87
N SER A 83 4.15 -1.46 -10.26
CA SER A 83 3.53 -2.59 -10.95
C SER A 83 2.17 -2.90 -10.34
N VAL A 84 1.21 -3.26 -11.19
CA VAL A 84 -0.14 -3.64 -10.79
C VAL A 84 -0.48 -4.95 -11.48
N ASP A 85 -0.96 -5.94 -10.72
CA ASP A 85 -1.26 -7.28 -11.21
C ASP A 85 -0.11 -7.93 -11.99
N GLY A 86 1.11 -7.75 -11.47
CA GLY A 86 2.35 -8.25 -12.09
C GLY A 86 2.80 -7.50 -13.35
N GLN A 87 2.05 -6.51 -13.83
CA GLN A 87 2.44 -5.69 -14.97
C GLN A 87 3.08 -4.39 -14.51
N LYS A 88 4.29 -4.12 -14.98
CA LYS A 88 4.96 -2.83 -14.75
C LYS A 88 4.17 -1.73 -15.46
N CYS A 89 3.75 -0.69 -14.73
CA CYS A 89 2.90 0.39 -15.24
C CYS A 89 3.74 1.62 -15.58
N HIS A 90 4.43 2.18 -14.59
CA HIS A 90 5.12 3.45 -14.70
C HIS A 90 6.26 3.54 -13.69
N GLY A 91 7.21 4.45 -13.93
CA GLY A 91 8.31 4.71 -13.00
C GLY A 91 8.53 6.21 -12.82
N ALA A 92 8.96 6.60 -11.62
CA ALA A 92 9.32 7.96 -11.26
C ALA A 92 10.74 8.00 -10.69
N ALA A 93 11.39 9.17 -10.75
CA ALA A 93 12.72 9.34 -10.19
C ALA A 93 12.93 10.75 -9.65
N THR A 94 13.73 10.87 -8.59
CA THR A 94 14.07 12.16 -7.96
C THR A 94 15.46 12.14 -7.33
N THR A 95 16.15 13.28 -7.39
CA THR A 95 17.43 13.50 -6.69
C THR A 95 17.23 14.06 -5.27
N LEU A 96 15.97 14.35 -4.87
CA LEU A 96 15.60 15.05 -3.63
C LEU A 96 16.27 16.41 -3.42
N LYS A 97 16.87 16.97 -4.48
CA LYS A 97 17.55 18.26 -4.48
C LYS A 97 16.95 19.17 -5.54
N SER A 98 16.81 20.45 -5.19
CA SER A 98 16.52 21.50 -6.17
C SER A 98 17.68 21.71 -7.13
N ARG A 99 17.47 22.50 -8.19
CA ARG A 99 18.55 22.91 -9.11
C ARG A 99 19.70 23.65 -8.40
N LYS A 100 19.43 24.26 -7.23
CA LYS A 100 20.42 24.95 -6.39
C LYS A 100 21.07 24.02 -5.34
N GLY A 101 20.82 22.71 -5.41
CA GLY A 101 21.36 21.72 -4.46
C GLY A 101 20.65 21.63 -3.11
N VAL A 102 19.66 22.49 -2.84
CA VAL A 102 18.91 22.50 -1.57
C VAL A 102 17.98 21.28 -1.48
N PRO A 103 17.96 20.55 -0.36
CA PRO A 103 16.99 19.47 -0.11
C PRO A 103 15.55 19.94 -0.34
N LYS A 104 14.73 19.11 -0.96
CA LYS A 104 13.33 19.44 -1.27
C LYS A 104 12.43 18.21 -1.06
N PRO A 105 11.25 18.36 -0.44
CA PRO A 105 10.26 17.28 -0.42
C PRO A 105 9.89 16.87 -1.84
N PHE A 106 9.65 15.57 -2.01
CA PHE A 106 9.16 15.00 -3.26
C PHE A 106 7.77 14.43 -3.05
N ARG A 107 6.88 14.71 -4.00
CA ARG A 107 5.53 14.13 -4.04
C ARG A 107 5.24 13.72 -5.47
N TYR A 108 4.69 12.54 -5.64
CA TYR A 108 4.37 12.00 -6.95
C TYR A 108 3.15 11.09 -6.87
N SER A 109 2.23 11.23 -7.82
CA SER A 109 1.04 10.40 -7.93
C SER A 109 1.08 9.58 -9.21
N PHE A 110 1.10 8.27 -9.06
CA PHE A 110 0.89 7.35 -10.17
C PHE A 110 -0.60 7.29 -10.49
N ILE A 111 -0.98 7.98 -11.57
CA ILE A 111 -2.36 7.99 -12.08
C ILE A 111 -2.65 6.77 -12.94
N GLY A 112 -1.66 6.33 -13.73
CA GLY A 112 -1.76 5.21 -14.65
C GLY A 112 -0.74 5.30 -15.79
N PRO A 113 -0.79 4.36 -16.75
CA PRO A 113 0.18 4.28 -17.82
C PRO A 113 -0.01 5.38 -18.87
N TRP A 114 1.06 5.63 -19.62
CA TRP A 114 1.07 6.56 -20.73
C TRP A 114 0.89 5.82 -22.06
N ARG A 115 -0.03 6.31 -22.89
CA ARG A 115 -0.22 5.83 -24.26
C ARG A 115 -0.11 6.96 -25.28
N ALA A 116 0.10 6.60 -26.53
CA ALA A 116 0.19 7.58 -27.61
C ALA A 116 -1.16 8.29 -27.82
N SER A 117 -1.11 9.62 -27.99
CA SER A 117 -2.23 10.38 -28.53
C SER A 117 -2.23 10.32 -30.06
N SER A 118 -3.39 10.56 -30.67
CA SER A 118 -3.49 10.83 -32.11
C SER A 118 -2.84 12.17 -32.49
N SER A 119 -2.74 13.11 -31.53
CA SER A 119 -2.10 14.41 -31.73
C SER A 119 -0.57 14.31 -31.55
N PRO A 120 0.24 14.70 -32.56
CA PRO A 120 1.69 14.74 -32.44
C PRO A 120 2.15 15.58 -31.25
N GLY A 121 3.13 15.09 -30.49
CA GLY A 121 3.65 15.78 -29.31
C GLY A 121 2.83 15.60 -28.02
N TYR A 122 1.71 14.89 -28.09
CA TYR A 122 0.86 14.59 -26.94
C TYR A 122 0.82 13.09 -26.61
N MET A 123 0.53 12.80 -25.35
CA MET A 123 0.29 11.47 -24.81
C MET A 123 -0.99 11.49 -23.99
N ILE A 124 -1.63 10.34 -23.83
CA ILE A 124 -2.78 10.20 -22.94
C ILE A 124 -2.30 9.45 -21.71
N GLN A 125 -2.55 10.00 -20.53
CA GLN A 125 -2.32 9.33 -19.26
C GLN A 125 -3.62 8.66 -18.85
N ASP A 126 -3.73 7.35 -19.01
CA ASP A 126 -4.93 6.62 -18.57
C ASP A 126 -4.98 6.55 -17.05
N LYS A 127 -6.19 6.31 -16.51
CA LYS A 127 -6.40 6.16 -15.07
C LYS A 127 -6.46 4.69 -14.70
N LEU A 128 -5.90 4.34 -13.54
CA LEU A 128 -6.05 3.02 -12.95
C LEU A 128 -7.47 2.89 -12.39
N THR A 129 -8.18 1.84 -12.80
CA THR A 129 -9.56 1.57 -12.37
C THR A 129 -9.68 0.11 -11.95
N PHE A 130 -10.26 -0.14 -10.78
CA PHE A 130 -10.62 -1.51 -10.39
C PHE A 130 -11.72 -2.04 -11.30
N SER A 131 -11.62 -3.27 -11.77
CA SER A 131 -12.51 -3.83 -12.78
C SER A 131 -12.84 -5.27 -12.47
N PRO A 132 -14.12 -5.69 -12.61
CA PRO A 132 -14.51 -7.06 -12.28
C PRO A 132 -13.73 -8.07 -13.11
N VAL A 133 -13.40 -9.19 -12.49
CA VAL A 133 -12.79 -10.33 -13.18
C VAL A 133 -13.91 -11.27 -13.62
N SER A 134 -13.99 -11.56 -14.91
CA SER A 134 -14.90 -12.55 -15.45
C SER A 134 -14.20 -13.90 -15.55
N THR A 135 -14.89 -14.97 -15.16
CA THR A 135 -14.40 -16.33 -15.33
C THR A 135 -15.02 -16.98 -16.55
N VAL A 136 -14.23 -17.78 -17.28
CA VAL A 136 -14.72 -18.60 -18.39
C VAL A 136 -14.25 -20.03 -18.22
N GLU A 137 -15.09 -20.98 -18.63
CA GLU A 137 -14.66 -22.36 -18.80
C GLU A 137 -13.68 -22.45 -19.96
N GLU A 138 -12.40 -22.71 -19.65
CA GLU A 138 -11.35 -22.83 -20.64
C GLU A 138 -10.61 -24.15 -20.44
N THR A 139 -10.45 -24.89 -21.53
CA THR A 139 -9.83 -26.23 -21.52
C THR A 139 -8.43 -26.21 -22.14
N SER A 140 -8.04 -25.13 -22.81
CA SER A 140 -6.70 -24.99 -23.38
C SER A 140 -5.61 -24.90 -22.31
N LYS A 141 -4.68 -25.87 -22.31
CA LYS A 141 -3.52 -25.90 -21.39
C LYS A 141 -2.64 -24.65 -21.50
N THR A 142 -2.51 -24.07 -22.69
CA THR A 142 -1.65 -22.89 -22.91
C THR A 142 -2.23 -21.62 -22.31
N LYS A 143 -3.56 -21.43 -22.42
CA LYS A 143 -4.26 -20.31 -21.78
C LYS A 143 -4.29 -20.48 -20.26
N LEU A 144 -4.57 -21.69 -19.78
CA LEU A 144 -4.54 -21.99 -18.34
C LEU A 144 -3.19 -21.65 -17.68
N GLY A 145 -2.08 -22.00 -18.34
CA GLY A 145 -0.74 -21.68 -17.84
C GLY A 145 -0.42 -20.18 -17.82
N ARG A 146 -0.93 -19.41 -18.78
CA ARG A 146 -0.80 -17.94 -18.80
C ARG A 146 -1.66 -17.31 -17.70
N ASP A 147 -2.92 -17.73 -17.60
CA ASP A 147 -3.89 -17.24 -16.63
C ASP A 147 -3.40 -17.52 -15.20
N SER A 148 -2.84 -18.69 -14.94
CA SER A 148 -2.25 -19.02 -13.63
C SER A 148 -1.13 -18.05 -13.22
N LYS A 149 -0.30 -17.59 -14.18
CA LYS A 149 0.75 -16.58 -13.91
C LYS A 149 0.17 -15.18 -13.66
N ILE A 150 -0.92 -14.83 -14.34
CA ILE A 150 -1.65 -13.57 -14.12
C ILE A 150 -2.27 -13.60 -12.72
N VAL A 151 -3.00 -14.67 -12.40
CA VAL A 151 -3.67 -14.87 -11.10
C VAL A 151 -2.70 -14.87 -9.94
N ALA A 152 -1.45 -15.32 -10.14
CA ALA A 152 -0.41 -15.26 -9.12
C ALA A 152 -0.18 -13.84 -8.58
N ASN A 153 -0.25 -12.82 -9.44
CA ASN A 153 0.03 -11.43 -9.08
C ASN A 153 -1.24 -10.56 -9.06
N LEU A 154 -2.37 -11.07 -9.51
CA LEU A 154 -3.66 -10.37 -9.54
C LEU A 154 -4.07 -9.96 -8.14
N GLY A 155 -4.61 -8.74 -8.01
CA GLY A 155 -5.01 -8.22 -6.71
C GLY A 155 -3.86 -7.57 -5.93
N ILE A 156 -2.72 -7.30 -6.58
CA ILE A 156 -1.52 -6.73 -5.94
C ILE A 156 -1.09 -5.45 -6.65
N ILE A 157 -1.02 -4.36 -5.89
CA ILE A 157 -0.33 -3.12 -6.25
C ILE A 157 1.04 -3.17 -5.57
N LYS A 158 2.12 -3.17 -6.36
CA LYS A 158 3.49 -3.25 -5.86
C LYS A 158 4.29 -2.02 -6.28
N VAL A 159 4.84 -1.32 -5.29
CA VAL A 159 5.79 -0.22 -5.47
C VAL A 159 7.16 -0.67 -5.02
N GLU A 160 8.13 -0.59 -5.91
CA GLU A 160 9.52 -0.92 -5.64
C GLU A 160 10.34 0.36 -5.64
N VAL A 161 11.06 0.61 -4.55
CA VAL A 161 11.88 1.80 -4.36
C VAL A 161 13.34 1.41 -4.42
N PHE A 162 14.10 2.07 -5.30
CA PHE A 162 15.50 1.78 -5.54
C PHE A 162 16.36 3.01 -5.33
N LEU A 163 17.61 2.79 -4.96
CA LEU A 163 18.70 3.73 -5.18
C LEU A 163 19.31 3.47 -6.55
N GLY A 164 19.65 4.50 -7.31
CA GLY A 164 20.34 4.30 -8.58
C GLY A 164 20.94 5.57 -9.16
N THR A 165 21.72 5.41 -10.22
CA THR A 165 22.39 6.51 -10.92
C THR A 165 21.54 6.91 -12.13
N MET A 166 21.12 8.17 -12.21
CA MET A 166 20.32 8.66 -13.34
C MET A 166 21.20 8.95 -14.55
N LEU A 167 20.81 8.39 -15.70
CA LEU A 167 21.46 8.64 -16.98
C LEU A 167 20.83 9.84 -17.70
N GLN A 168 21.39 10.18 -18.87
CA GLN A 168 20.91 11.28 -19.68
C GLN A 168 19.42 11.13 -20.04
N ALA A 169 18.75 12.29 -20.13
CA ALA A 169 17.37 12.35 -20.57
C ALA A 169 17.31 12.04 -22.07
N LYS A 170 16.40 11.13 -22.44
CA LYS A 170 16.12 10.78 -23.81
C LYS A 170 14.64 11.06 -24.12
N PRO A 171 14.29 11.40 -25.37
CA PRO A 171 12.90 11.49 -25.78
C PRO A 171 12.17 10.21 -25.38
N TRP A 172 11.01 10.36 -24.73
CA TRP A 172 10.24 9.18 -24.35
C TRP A 172 9.89 8.38 -25.60
N THR A 173 10.20 7.09 -25.56
CA THR A 173 9.88 6.13 -26.61
C THR A 173 8.67 5.33 -26.16
N ARG A 174 7.79 4.99 -27.11
CA ARG A 174 6.54 4.26 -26.81
C ARG A 174 6.87 2.97 -26.06
N PRO A 175 6.38 2.75 -24.83
CA PRO A 175 6.34 1.44 -24.23
C PRO A 175 5.49 0.57 -25.14
N SER A 176 5.93 -0.67 -25.35
CA SER A 176 5.14 -1.73 -25.99
C SER A 176 4.00 -2.23 -25.09
N GLN A 177 3.49 -1.40 -24.17
CA GLN A 177 2.44 -1.81 -23.26
C GLN A 177 1.17 -2.09 -24.04
N ARG A 178 0.70 -3.34 -23.95
CA ARG A 178 -0.64 -3.73 -24.37
C ARG A 178 -1.63 -2.94 -23.53
N SER A 179 -2.59 -2.28 -24.19
CA SER A 179 -3.63 -1.56 -23.46
C SER A 179 -4.56 -2.55 -22.77
N ARG A 180 -4.69 -2.46 -21.44
CA ARG A 180 -5.72 -3.19 -20.68
C ARG A 180 -7.05 -2.42 -20.69
N HIS A 181 -7.61 -2.21 -21.88
CA HIS A 181 -8.97 -1.68 -22.01
C HIS A 181 -10.02 -2.79 -22.03
N GLU A 182 -9.61 -4.04 -22.17
CA GLU A 182 -10.50 -5.20 -22.21
C GLU A 182 -10.80 -5.74 -20.81
N ALA A 183 -11.97 -6.34 -20.67
CA ALA A 183 -12.38 -7.02 -19.44
C ALA A 183 -11.39 -8.15 -19.09
N LEU A 184 -11.02 -8.24 -17.81
CA LEU A 184 -10.13 -9.28 -17.31
C LEU A 184 -10.85 -10.63 -17.29
N THR A 185 -10.72 -11.37 -18.37
CA THR A 185 -11.31 -12.71 -18.53
C THR A 185 -10.27 -13.78 -18.21
N ILE A 186 -10.53 -14.60 -17.20
CA ILE A 186 -9.59 -15.60 -16.67
C ILE A 186 -10.24 -16.98 -16.68
N ALA A 187 -9.48 -18.03 -16.98
CA ALA A 187 -9.95 -19.40 -16.81
C ALA A 187 -10.36 -19.68 -15.36
N GLU A 188 -11.57 -20.19 -15.15
CA GLU A 188 -12.09 -20.49 -13.79
C GLU A 188 -11.14 -21.41 -13.00
N LYS A 189 -10.56 -22.41 -13.67
CA LYS A 189 -9.58 -23.33 -13.07
C LYS A 189 -8.33 -22.62 -12.55
N ALA A 190 -7.92 -21.50 -13.13
CA ALA A 190 -6.77 -20.73 -12.66
C ALA A 190 -7.09 -19.91 -11.40
N MET A 191 -8.36 -19.57 -11.16
CA MET A 191 -8.83 -18.81 -10.00
C MET A 191 -9.13 -19.68 -8.77
N LYS A 192 -9.11 -21.01 -8.92
CA LYS A 192 -9.47 -21.94 -7.85
C LYS A 192 -8.59 -21.71 -6.60
N GLY A 193 -9.24 -21.45 -5.47
CA GLY A 193 -8.57 -21.17 -4.19
C GLY A 193 -8.14 -19.71 -4.01
N LYS A 194 -8.46 -18.81 -4.93
CA LYS A 194 -8.23 -17.36 -4.78
C LYS A 194 -9.54 -16.59 -4.77
N GLU A 195 -9.75 -15.78 -3.74
CA GLU A 195 -10.91 -14.92 -3.63
C GLU A 195 -10.66 -13.53 -4.21
N LEU A 196 -10.53 -13.47 -5.53
CA LEU A 196 -10.31 -12.22 -6.25
C LEU A 196 -11.56 -11.85 -7.04
N SER A 197 -12.22 -10.76 -6.64
CA SER A 197 -13.43 -10.25 -7.29
C SER A 197 -13.13 -9.29 -8.45
N HIS A 198 -11.99 -8.62 -8.41
CA HIS A 198 -11.61 -7.60 -9.39
C HIS A 198 -10.09 -7.49 -9.53
N GLY A 199 -9.68 -7.02 -10.71
CA GLY A 199 -8.30 -6.65 -11.03
C GLY A 199 -8.21 -5.17 -11.43
N THR A 200 -7.15 -4.79 -12.15
CA THR A 200 -7.00 -3.43 -12.67
C THR A 200 -7.06 -3.36 -14.20
N THR A 201 -7.92 -2.46 -14.70
CA THR A 201 -7.97 -2.01 -16.09
C THR A 201 -7.67 -0.51 -16.17
N TYR A 202 -7.66 0.01 -17.40
CA TYR A 202 -7.36 1.41 -17.66
C TYR A 202 -8.57 2.13 -18.25
N SER A 203 -9.08 3.14 -17.55
CA SER A 203 -10.11 4.04 -18.08
C SER A 203 -9.45 5.22 -18.81
N ARG A 204 -10.20 5.82 -19.74
CA ARG A 204 -9.69 6.92 -20.56
C ARG A 204 -9.33 8.10 -19.66
N GLY A 205 -8.06 8.49 -19.70
CA GLY A 205 -7.61 9.67 -18.98
C GLY A 205 -7.30 10.86 -19.89
N GLU A 206 -6.41 11.72 -19.42
CA GLU A 206 -6.20 13.08 -19.94
C GLU A 206 -5.07 13.13 -20.97
N THR A 207 -5.23 13.99 -21.98
CA THR A 207 -4.18 14.33 -22.91
C THR A 207 -3.18 15.30 -22.26
N ARG A 208 -1.89 14.97 -22.29
CA ARG A 208 -0.80 15.80 -21.77
C ARG A 208 0.37 15.84 -22.75
N PHE A 209 1.26 16.82 -22.58
CA PHE A 209 2.45 16.93 -23.41
C PHE A 209 3.40 15.74 -23.22
N LYS A 210 4.07 15.36 -24.30
CA LYS A 210 5.07 14.30 -24.29
C LYS A 210 6.19 14.64 -23.31
N SER A 211 6.27 13.85 -22.23
CA SER A 211 7.34 13.94 -21.24
C SER A 211 8.67 13.42 -21.80
N TRP A 212 9.77 13.88 -21.20
CA TRP A 212 11.06 13.23 -21.35
C TRP A 212 11.11 11.97 -20.49
N SER A 213 11.94 11.01 -20.89
CA SER A 213 12.25 9.83 -20.08
C SER A 213 13.71 9.88 -19.66
N ARG A 214 14.02 9.34 -18.49
CA ARG A 214 15.40 9.11 -18.07
C ARG A 214 15.59 7.62 -17.83
N SER A 215 16.75 7.12 -18.21
CA SER A 215 17.16 5.76 -17.84
C SER A 215 17.98 5.83 -16.55
N ALA A 216 18.13 4.71 -15.85
CA ALA A 216 18.97 4.62 -14.67
C ALA A 216 19.79 3.33 -14.71
N CYS A 217 20.96 3.36 -14.10
CA CYS A 217 21.84 2.20 -13.88
C CYS A 217 22.12 2.02 -12.37
N ASP A 218 22.88 0.98 -12.03
CA ASP A 218 23.32 0.67 -10.66
C ASP A 218 22.16 0.66 -9.65
N ARG A 219 21.09 -0.04 -10.02
CA ARG A 219 19.84 -0.07 -9.26
C ARG A 219 19.98 -1.03 -8.08
N GLU A 220 19.84 -0.49 -6.88
CA GLU A 220 19.82 -1.24 -5.62
C GLU A 220 18.43 -1.12 -5.01
N LEU A 221 17.78 -2.25 -4.72
CA LEU A 221 16.43 -2.28 -4.18
C LEU A 221 16.47 -1.96 -2.67
N LEU A 222 15.82 -0.87 -2.28
CA LEU A 222 15.75 -0.42 -0.89
C LEU A 222 14.50 -0.95 -0.17
N ALA A 223 13.36 -0.85 -0.85
CA ALA A 223 12.07 -1.11 -0.25
C ALA A 223 11.05 -1.65 -1.26
N VAL A 224 10.13 -2.46 -0.77
CA VAL A 224 8.98 -2.94 -1.52
C VAL A 224 7.71 -2.69 -0.70
N TYR A 225 6.73 -2.02 -1.29
CA TYR A 225 5.40 -1.84 -0.72
C TYR A 225 4.42 -2.67 -1.53
N LYS A 226 3.71 -3.59 -0.88
CA LYS A 226 2.68 -4.44 -1.48
C LYS A 226 1.34 -4.12 -0.83
N PHE A 227 0.38 -3.73 -1.66
CA PHE A 227 -1.01 -3.54 -1.26
C PHE A 227 -1.86 -4.61 -1.93
N HIS A 228 -2.39 -5.53 -1.13
CA HIS A 228 -3.36 -6.52 -1.55
C HIS A 228 -4.74 -5.88 -1.55
N TYR A 229 -5.28 -5.62 -2.72
CA TYR A 229 -6.61 -5.05 -2.83
C TYR A 229 -7.65 -6.15 -2.98
N ARG A 230 -8.70 -6.07 -2.16
CA ARG A 230 -9.78 -7.06 -2.08
C ARG A 230 -11.13 -6.36 -1.94
N SER A 231 -12.20 -7.04 -2.32
CA SER A 231 -13.54 -6.62 -1.93
C SER A 231 -13.75 -6.83 -0.44
N HIS A 232 -14.72 -6.09 0.13
CA HIS A 232 -15.09 -6.22 1.54
C HIS A 232 -15.40 -7.66 1.94
N ASP A 233 -16.14 -8.40 1.11
CA ASP A 233 -16.52 -9.78 1.39
C ASP A 233 -15.33 -10.74 1.28
N ALA A 234 -14.36 -10.47 0.40
CA ALA A 234 -13.13 -11.26 0.32
C ALA A 234 -12.23 -11.00 1.54
N LEU A 235 -12.12 -9.75 2.00
CA LEU A 235 -11.38 -9.43 3.24
C LEU A 235 -11.95 -10.15 4.47
N ARG A 236 -13.27 -10.32 4.55
CA ARG A 236 -13.91 -11.10 5.63
C ARG A 236 -13.61 -12.58 5.55
N ARG A 237 -13.72 -13.17 4.35
CA ARG A 237 -13.48 -14.59 4.12
C ARG A 237 -12.00 -14.96 4.30
N GLU A 238 -11.09 -14.05 3.96
CA GLU A 238 -9.65 -14.14 4.27
C GLU A 238 -9.34 -13.80 5.75
N MET A 239 -10.37 -13.54 6.59
CA MET A 239 -10.23 -13.23 8.03
C MET A 239 -9.37 -12.00 8.34
N ILE A 240 -9.19 -11.11 7.37
CA ILE A 240 -8.53 -9.80 7.53
C ILE A 240 -9.45 -8.84 8.28
N LEU A 241 -10.73 -8.88 7.96
CA LEU A 241 -11.78 -8.18 8.69
C LEU A 241 -12.46 -9.13 9.69
N PRO A 242 -12.89 -8.62 10.86
CA PRO A 242 -13.64 -9.43 11.80
C PRO A 242 -14.93 -9.99 11.16
N PRO A 243 -15.35 -11.21 11.57
CA PRO A 243 -16.63 -11.77 11.16
C PRO A 243 -17.78 -10.81 11.48
N ARG A 244 -18.85 -10.85 10.68
CA ARG A 244 -20.09 -10.16 11.04
C ARG A 244 -20.61 -10.78 12.33
N ASP A 245 -20.99 -9.94 13.30
CA ASP A 245 -21.75 -10.41 14.45
C ASP A 245 -23.06 -11.05 13.94
N PRO A 246 -23.30 -12.33 14.23
CA PRO A 246 -24.47 -13.05 13.71
C PRO A 246 -25.78 -12.39 14.13
N ALA A 247 -25.80 -11.79 15.33
CA ALA A 247 -26.95 -11.06 15.87
C ALA A 247 -27.42 -9.90 14.98
N VAL A 248 -26.52 -9.23 14.25
CA VAL A 248 -26.88 -8.08 13.40
C VAL A 248 -27.28 -8.52 11.99
N SER A 249 -26.76 -9.66 11.50
CA SER A 249 -27.00 -10.10 10.12
C SER A 249 -28.40 -10.66 9.93
N ASP A 250 -28.92 -11.40 10.91
CA ASP A 250 -30.25 -12.01 10.83
C ASP A 250 -31.36 -10.95 10.95
N GLU A 251 -31.16 -9.92 11.79
CA GLU A 251 -32.12 -8.83 11.93
C GLU A 251 -32.19 -7.92 10.68
N VAL A 252 -31.05 -7.60 10.06
CA VAL A 252 -31.00 -6.70 8.88
C VAL A 252 -31.37 -7.41 7.59
N SER A 253 -31.10 -8.72 7.46
CA SER A 253 -31.55 -9.50 6.30
C SER A 253 -33.02 -9.93 6.40
N ALA A 254 -33.60 -9.95 7.60
CA ALA A 254 -35.03 -10.14 7.81
C ALA A 254 -35.86 -8.85 7.71
N MET A 255 -35.22 -7.67 7.74
CA MET A 255 -35.90 -6.39 7.59
C MET A 255 -36.35 -6.15 6.14
N THR A 256 -37.61 -5.77 6.00
CA THR A 256 -38.15 -5.28 4.73
C THR A 256 -37.54 -3.92 4.37
N GLU A 257 -37.55 -3.57 3.08
CA GLU A 257 -36.94 -2.33 2.59
C GLU A 257 -37.53 -1.07 3.26
N ASP A 258 -38.79 -1.15 3.67
CA ASP A 258 -39.50 -0.08 4.38
C ASP A 258 -39.05 0.05 5.85
N GLU A 259 -38.76 -1.06 6.52
CA GLU A 259 -38.22 -1.06 7.89
C GLU A 259 -36.80 -0.48 7.92
N ALA A 260 -35.97 -0.82 6.94
CA ALA A 260 -34.64 -0.27 6.78
C ALA A 260 -34.66 1.25 6.54
N ARG A 261 -35.62 1.75 5.74
CA ARG A 261 -35.82 3.20 5.53
C ARG A 261 -36.29 3.90 6.81
N SER A 262 -37.26 3.33 7.51
CA SER A 262 -37.79 3.88 8.77
C SER A 262 -36.70 4.01 9.85
N LEU A 263 -35.85 2.99 10.00
CA LEU A 263 -34.72 2.99 10.93
C LEU A 263 -33.67 4.05 10.57
N ALA A 264 -33.37 4.21 9.27
CA ALA A 264 -32.45 5.22 8.79
C ALA A 264 -32.95 6.65 9.07
N GLU A 265 -34.26 6.88 8.87
CA GLU A 265 -34.90 8.16 9.19
C GLU A 265 -34.91 8.45 10.69
N GLN A 266 -35.19 7.45 11.52
CA GLN A 266 -35.16 7.58 12.98
C GLN A 266 -33.76 7.91 13.50
N TYR A 267 -32.72 7.27 12.95
CA TYR A 267 -31.32 7.58 13.26
C TYR A 267 -30.92 9.00 12.86
N LEU A 268 -31.36 9.46 11.69
CA LEU A 268 -31.11 10.84 11.24
C LEU A 268 -31.82 11.87 12.12
N ARG A 269 -33.00 11.53 12.65
CA ARG A 269 -33.76 12.38 13.58
C ARG A 269 -33.06 12.49 14.93
N LEU A 270 -32.62 11.36 15.50
CA LEU A 270 -31.84 11.31 16.75
C LEU A 270 -30.51 12.07 16.64
N LYS A 271 -29.85 12.04 15.47
CA LYS A 271 -28.62 12.81 15.22
C LYS A 271 -28.84 14.32 15.08
N ARG A 272 -30.06 14.75 14.77
CA ARG A 272 -30.41 16.18 14.59
C ARG A 272 -30.86 16.84 15.88
N GLU A 273 -31.15 16.09 16.94
CA GLU A 273 -31.48 16.67 18.24
C GLU A 273 -30.19 17.10 18.96
N PRO A 274 -29.96 18.42 19.15
CA PRO A 274 -28.83 18.88 19.94
C PRO A 274 -29.04 18.46 21.40
N GLN A 275 -28.01 17.88 22.01
CA GLN A 275 -27.93 17.68 23.46
C GLN A 275 -28.19 19.03 24.15
N VAL A 276 -29.41 19.20 24.65
CA VAL A 276 -29.80 20.34 25.48
C VAL A 276 -29.00 20.24 26.76
N LYS A 277 -28.01 21.12 26.90
CA LYS A 277 -27.29 21.37 28.15
C LYS A 277 -28.32 21.68 29.24
N SER A 278 -28.53 20.76 30.17
CA SER A 278 -29.15 21.10 31.45
C SER A 278 -28.09 21.74 32.33
N GLU A 279 -28.21 23.06 32.54
CA GLU A 279 -27.60 23.76 33.66
C GLU A 279 -28.20 23.28 35.00
N ASP A 280 -27.47 23.58 36.08
CA ASP A 280 -27.87 23.61 37.49
C ASP A 280 -27.86 22.32 38.34
N LYS A 281 -26.76 22.11 39.10
CA LYS A 281 -26.57 22.60 40.48
C LYS A 281 -25.38 21.93 41.18
N LYS A 282 -24.52 22.74 41.81
CA LYS A 282 -23.55 22.32 42.84
C LYS A 282 -24.30 21.75 44.06
N PRO A 283 -23.67 20.82 44.81
CA PRO A 283 -23.16 21.25 46.11
C PRO A 283 -21.73 20.80 46.41
N LEU A 284 -21.11 21.58 47.31
CA LEU A 284 -19.79 21.41 47.93
C LEU A 284 -19.73 20.22 48.92
N ILE A 285 -18.49 19.96 49.39
CA ILE A 285 -18.02 19.16 50.57
C ILE A 285 -17.45 17.79 50.12
N SER A 286 -16.26 17.30 50.48
CA SER A 286 -15.14 17.75 51.33
C SER A 286 -13.90 16.88 51.05
N LYS A 287 -12.72 17.50 51.16
CA LYS A 287 -11.37 16.98 51.46
C LYS A 287 -11.20 15.47 51.74
N ARG A 288 -10.20 14.88 51.06
CA ARG A 288 -9.06 14.20 51.71
C ARG A 288 -7.86 14.18 50.75
N THR A 289 -6.90 15.04 51.04
CA THR A 289 -5.50 14.96 50.62
C THR A 289 -4.86 13.76 51.33
N ILE A 290 -4.27 12.85 50.57
CA ILE A 290 -3.28 11.89 51.07
C ILE A 290 -1.97 12.29 50.41
N ASP A 291 -1.14 12.92 51.23
CA ASP A 291 0.29 13.13 51.01
C ASP A 291 1.00 11.85 51.44
N LEU A 292 1.83 11.28 50.57
CA LEU A 292 2.75 10.20 50.87
C LEU A 292 4.12 10.63 50.35
N THR A 293 4.71 11.56 51.09
CA THR A 293 6.14 11.79 51.10
C THR A 293 6.78 10.94 52.20
N GLU A 294 8.06 10.62 51.95
CA GLU A 294 9.05 9.97 52.84
C GLU A 294 9.05 8.44 52.85
N ASP A 295 10.19 7.75 52.90
CA ASP A 295 11.61 8.01 52.58
C ASP A 295 12.31 6.65 52.81
N ASP A 296 13.58 6.55 52.40
CA ASP A 296 14.58 5.54 52.78
C ASP A 296 14.39 4.11 52.22
N GLY A 297 15.38 3.46 51.62
CA GLY A 297 16.81 3.69 51.56
C GLY A 297 17.52 2.37 51.19
N ALA A 298 18.84 2.43 50.99
CA ALA A 298 19.80 1.33 50.80
C ALA A 298 19.86 0.72 49.38
N GLN A 299 20.86 1.07 48.56
CA GLN A 299 22.26 0.55 48.56
C GLN A 299 22.42 -0.86 47.96
N GLY A 300 23.26 -0.93 46.91
CA GLY A 300 23.74 -2.17 46.28
C GLY A 300 24.03 -1.93 44.80
N SER A 301 25.10 -1.22 44.41
CA SER A 301 26.45 -1.77 44.22
C SER A 301 26.45 -3.13 43.52
N GLY A 302 26.79 -3.16 42.23
CA GLY A 302 26.91 -4.40 41.47
C GLY A 302 27.41 -4.17 40.04
N CYS A 303 28.70 -3.95 39.89
CA CYS A 303 29.41 -3.98 38.61
C CYS A 303 29.17 -5.28 37.84
N GLY A 304 28.75 -5.18 36.57
CA GLY A 304 28.69 -6.30 35.65
C GLY A 304 29.16 -5.91 34.25
N ARG A 305 30.49 -5.90 34.04
CA ARG A 305 31.11 -5.80 32.71
C ARG A 305 30.68 -6.98 31.84
N VAL A 306 29.99 -6.72 30.73
CA VAL A 306 29.86 -7.72 29.65
C VAL A 306 30.88 -7.40 28.56
N LYS A 307 31.74 -8.38 28.33
CA LYS A 307 32.88 -8.37 27.42
C LYS A 307 32.41 -8.43 25.96
N ARG A 308 33.03 -7.61 25.11
CA ARG A 308 33.04 -7.77 23.65
C ARG A 308 33.94 -8.94 23.25
N PRO A 309 33.56 -9.76 22.26
CA PRO A 309 34.53 -10.44 21.40
C PRO A 309 34.82 -9.61 20.14
N LYS A 310 36.10 -9.64 19.76
CA LYS A 310 36.70 -9.02 18.58
C LYS A 310 36.35 -9.80 17.31
N ALA A 311 36.35 -9.08 16.20
CA ALA A 311 36.48 -9.62 14.86
C ALA A 311 37.76 -10.47 14.71
N ILE A 312 37.63 -11.55 13.93
CA ILE A 312 38.73 -12.20 13.23
C ILE A 312 38.33 -12.23 11.75
N ASP A 313 39.34 -11.89 10.96
CA ASP A 313 39.43 -11.73 9.52
C ASP A 313 39.32 -13.07 8.77
N ASP A 314 39.31 -12.99 7.45
CA ASP A 314 39.33 -14.06 6.43
C ASP A 314 37.92 -14.55 6.02
N GLY A 315 37.34 -14.18 4.88
CA GLY A 315 37.96 -13.87 3.59
C GLY A 315 37.91 -15.13 2.71
N CYS A 316 36.87 -15.17 1.86
CA CYS A 316 36.58 -16.14 0.79
C CYS A 316 35.73 -17.36 1.15
N ASP A 317 34.48 -17.36 0.67
CA ASP A 317 33.74 -18.58 0.33
C ASP A 317 33.46 -18.60 -1.17
N PHE A 318 33.96 -19.64 -1.84
CA PHE A 318 33.64 -20.05 -3.20
C PHE A 318 32.32 -20.83 -3.20
N ILE A 319 31.44 -20.62 -4.18
CA ILE A 319 30.44 -21.62 -4.56
C ILE A 319 30.47 -21.82 -6.08
N ASP A 320 30.78 -23.07 -6.38
CA ASP A 320 30.85 -23.77 -7.65
C ASP A 320 29.46 -23.83 -8.33
N LEU A 321 29.44 -23.67 -9.65
CA LEU A 321 28.21 -23.68 -10.46
C LEU A 321 28.14 -24.98 -11.25
N THR A 322 27.25 -25.87 -10.81
CA THR A 322 26.52 -26.79 -11.68
C THR A 322 25.05 -26.48 -11.62
#